data_AF-B8FDP1-F1
#
_entry.id   AF-B8FDP1-F1
#
_cell.length_a   1.000
_cell.length_b   1.000
_cell.length_c   1.000
_cell.angle_alpha   90.00
_cell.angle_beta   90.00
_cell.angle_gamma   90.00
#
_symmetry.space_group_name_H-M   'P 1'
#
loop_
_entity.id
_entity.type
_entity.pdbx_description
1 polymer ?
#
loop_
_entity_poly.entity_id
_entity_poly.type
_entity_poly.pdbx_seq_one_letter_code
_entity_poly.pdbx_strand_id
1 'polypeptide(L)'
;MALTLDDAGSCAVQTGENNAKPREKAPGGNEGDNTMVGKEALGMVETRGLVANIEAADAMVKAANVTLIGNIKIGSGLVTTMVRGDVGAVKAATDAGAAAAAKVGEVVSVHVIPRPHTEVEGILPQGLESVK
;
A
#
# COMPACT_ATOMS: atom_id res chain seq x y z
N MET A 1 -44.99 18.66 -20.44
CA MET A 1 -43.97 19.14 -19.47
C MET A 1 -42.80 18.17 -19.58
N ALA A 2 -42.08 18.30 -20.68
CA ALA A 2 -40.88 19.13 -20.82
C ALA A 2 -39.66 18.36 -20.29
N LEU A 3 -38.95 17.77 -21.24
CA LEU A 3 -37.52 17.50 -21.16
C LEU A 3 -36.79 18.81 -20.84
N THR A 4 -35.79 18.77 -19.96
CA THR A 4 -34.63 19.65 -20.04
C THR A 4 -33.39 18.88 -19.64
N LEU A 5 -32.50 18.69 -20.62
CA LEU A 5 -31.07 18.55 -20.41
C LEU A 5 -30.56 19.87 -19.81
N ASP A 6 -29.48 19.81 -19.03
CA ASP A 6 -28.51 20.91 -19.02
C ASP A 6 -27.11 20.32 -19.19
N ASP A 7 -26.47 20.83 -20.24
CA ASP A 7 -25.15 20.51 -20.76
C ASP A 7 -24.11 21.45 -20.12
N ALA A 8 -22.85 20.99 -20.13
CA ALA A 8 -21.63 21.80 -20.04
C ALA A 8 -21.24 22.47 -18.70
N GLY A 9 -20.21 21.90 -18.07
CA GLY A 9 -18.88 22.52 -18.19
C GLY A 9 -18.35 23.36 -17.02
N SER A 10 -17.09 23.08 -16.70
CA SER A 10 -16.14 23.91 -15.94
C SER A 10 -16.20 23.80 -14.40
N CYS A 11 -15.45 22.85 -13.83
CA CYS A 11 -14.84 23.11 -12.53
C CYS A 11 -13.48 23.77 -12.81
N ALA A 12 -13.43 25.07 -12.56
CA ALA A 12 -12.37 25.97 -12.93
C ALA A 12 -11.04 25.63 -12.26
N VAL A 13 -9.98 25.65 -13.07
CA VAL A 13 -8.61 25.86 -12.62
C VAL A 13 -8.50 27.33 -12.19
N GLN A 14 -8.12 27.58 -10.94
CA GLN A 14 -7.65 28.88 -10.51
C GLN A 14 -6.14 28.80 -10.31
N THR A 15 -5.41 29.31 -11.31
CA THR A 15 -4.00 29.68 -11.21
C THR A 15 -3.89 30.96 -10.39
N GLY A 16 -3.14 30.91 -9.28
CA GLY A 16 -2.71 32.06 -8.51
C GLY A 16 -1.18 32.10 -8.50
N GLU A 17 -0.63 33.13 -9.13
CA GLU A 17 0.79 33.43 -9.24
C GLU A 17 1.41 33.67 -7.85
N ASN A 18 2.69 33.34 -7.66
CA ASN A 18 3.73 34.36 -7.48
C ASN A 18 5.03 33.80 -6.90
N ASN A 19 6.09 34.08 -7.67
CA ASN A 19 7.37 34.60 -7.21
C ASN A 19 8.34 33.64 -6.50
N ALA A 20 9.49 33.48 -7.15
CA ALA A 20 10.60 32.62 -6.77
C ALA A 20 11.22 33.01 -5.42
N LYS A 21 11.47 32.00 -4.58
CA LYS A 21 12.56 32.03 -3.60
C LYS A 21 13.60 31.00 -4.06
N PRO A 22 14.88 31.38 -4.26
CA PRO A 22 15.91 30.42 -4.61
C PRO A 22 16.12 29.54 -3.37
N ARG A 23 15.83 28.24 -3.47
CA ARG A 23 16.17 27.31 -2.39
C ARG A 23 17.66 26.99 -2.52
N GLU A 24 18.42 27.87 -1.86
CA GLU A 24 19.73 27.61 -1.28
C GLU A 24 19.86 26.15 -0.83
N LYS A 25 20.86 25.46 -1.37
CA LYS A 25 21.26 24.13 -0.92
C LYS A 25 21.94 24.30 0.43
N ALA A 26 21.30 23.85 1.50
CA ALA A 26 21.95 23.74 2.81
C ALA A 26 22.08 22.29 3.28
N PRO A 27 23.18 21.95 3.98
CA PRO A 27 23.66 20.59 4.15
C PRO A 27 23.29 20.02 5.53
N GLY A 28 23.19 18.69 5.62
CA GLY A 28 23.40 17.94 6.85
C GLY A 28 22.27 17.99 7.88
N GLY A 29 21.77 16.80 8.22
CA GLY A 29 20.91 16.59 9.38
C GLY A 29 20.62 15.10 9.50
N ASN A 30 21.36 14.41 10.38
CA ASN A 30 20.89 13.13 10.91
C ASN A 30 19.66 13.46 11.77
N GLU A 31 18.47 13.32 11.20
CA GLU A 31 17.22 13.42 11.91
C GLU A 31 16.61 12.02 11.86
N GLY A 32 16.71 11.32 12.99
CA GLY A 32 16.27 9.94 13.11
C GLY A 32 14.78 9.81 12.85
N ASP A 33 14.45 9.25 11.69
CA ASP A 33 13.22 8.47 11.59
C ASP A 33 13.49 7.11 12.23
N ASN A 34 13.16 6.98 13.51
CA ASN A 34 13.07 5.68 14.18
C ASN A 34 11.84 4.90 13.72
N THR A 35 11.55 4.86 12.41
CA THR A 35 10.71 3.81 11.87
C THR A 35 11.52 2.52 12.01
N MET A 36 11.31 1.83 13.13
CA MET A 36 11.90 0.52 13.41
C MET A 36 11.45 -0.47 12.34
N VAL A 37 12.09 -0.44 11.16
CA VAL A 37 12.05 -1.53 10.18
C VAL A 37 12.95 -2.63 10.74
N GLY A 38 12.47 -3.27 11.80
CA GLY A 38 13.28 -4.15 12.64
C GLY A 38 12.55 -5.46 12.88
N LYS A 39 12.86 -6.47 12.05
CA LYS A 39 12.53 -7.91 12.31
C LYS A 39 11.05 -8.26 12.46
N GLU A 40 10.13 -7.37 12.13
CA GLU A 40 8.71 -7.70 12.13
C GLU A 40 8.40 -8.75 11.06
N ALA A 41 7.42 -9.60 11.32
CA ALA A 41 6.99 -10.60 10.36
C ALA A 41 6.48 -9.91 9.09
N LEU A 42 6.67 -10.56 7.95
CA LEU A 42 6.16 -10.12 6.66
C LEU A 42 5.04 -11.05 6.23
N GLY A 43 3.87 -10.48 5.92
CA GLY A 43 2.77 -11.18 5.28
C GLY A 43 2.61 -10.73 3.84
N MET A 44 2.34 -11.66 2.94
CA MET A 44 2.15 -11.40 1.52
C MET A 44 0.93 -12.16 1.02
N VAL A 45 0.07 -11.48 0.27
CA VAL A 45 -1.00 -12.11 -0.52
C VAL A 45 -0.92 -11.59 -1.94
N GLU A 46 -0.77 -12.53 -2.87
CA GLU A 46 -0.77 -12.30 -4.29
C GLU A 46 -2.09 -12.73 -4.89
N THR A 47 -2.64 -11.87 -5.73
CA THR A 47 -3.91 -12.08 -6.40
C THR A 47 -3.78 -11.80 -7.89
N ARG A 48 -4.70 -12.37 -8.67
CA ARG A 48 -4.91 -11.96 -10.05
C ARG A 48 -5.95 -10.85 -10.08
N GLY A 49 -5.49 -9.65 -10.41
CA GLY A 49 -6.30 -8.44 -10.55
C GLY A 49 -6.19 -7.51 -9.35
N LEU A 50 -6.29 -6.21 -9.61
CA LEU A 50 -6.16 -5.18 -8.58
C LEU A 50 -7.33 -5.17 -7.58
N VAL A 51 -8.54 -5.57 -8.02
CA VAL A 51 -9.74 -5.54 -7.17
C VAL A 51 -9.63 -6.55 -6.02
N ALA A 52 -9.27 -7.79 -6.34
CA ALA A 52 -9.04 -8.84 -5.33
C ALA A 52 -7.89 -8.45 -4.38
N ASN A 53 -6.85 -7.80 -4.90
CA ASN A 53 -5.75 -7.31 -4.10
C ASN A 53 -6.17 -6.22 -3.08
N ILE A 54 -7.02 -5.28 -3.49
CA ILE A 54 -7.52 -4.22 -2.61
C ILE A 54 -8.41 -4.81 -1.51
N GLU A 55 -9.29 -5.76 -1.87
CA GLU A 55 -10.10 -6.49 -0.89
C GLU A 55 -9.23 -7.25 0.12
N ALA A 56 -8.16 -7.90 -0.36
CA ALA A 56 -7.19 -8.57 0.52
C ALA A 56 -6.58 -7.59 1.53
N ALA A 57 -6.13 -6.42 1.04
CA ALA A 57 -5.49 -5.40 1.85
C ALA A 57 -6.44 -4.85 2.93
N ASP A 58 -7.68 -4.55 2.55
CA ASP A 58 -8.71 -4.06 3.47
C ASP A 58 -9.05 -5.09 4.56
N ALA A 59 -9.21 -6.37 4.17
CA ALA A 59 -9.46 -7.45 5.11
C ALA A 59 -8.29 -7.69 6.07
N MET A 60 -7.03 -7.60 5.58
CA MET A 60 -5.83 -7.79 6.42
C MET A 60 -5.76 -6.79 7.57
N VAL A 61 -5.88 -5.49 7.26
CA VAL A 61 -5.74 -4.42 8.26
C VAL A 61 -6.92 -4.35 9.23
N LYS A 62 -8.08 -4.88 8.84
CA LYS A 62 -9.26 -5.01 9.71
C LYS A 62 -9.17 -6.22 10.65
N ALA A 63 -8.50 -7.29 10.22
CA ALA A 63 -8.45 -8.55 10.96
C ALA A 63 -7.45 -8.54 12.12
N ALA A 64 -6.36 -7.79 12.00
CA ALA A 64 -5.31 -7.77 13.01
C ALA A 64 -4.55 -6.44 13.04
N ASN A 65 -3.79 -6.22 14.11
CA ASN A 65 -2.90 -5.06 14.24
C ASN A 65 -1.65 -5.26 13.36
N VAL A 66 -1.75 -4.89 12.08
CA VAL A 66 -0.67 -4.97 11.09
C VAL A 66 -0.58 -3.66 10.31
N THR A 67 0.62 -3.35 9.84
CA THR A 67 0.88 -2.17 9.01
C THR A 67 0.94 -2.56 7.55
N LEU A 68 0.09 -1.95 6.72
CA LEU A 68 0.14 -2.10 5.26
C LEU A 68 1.35 -1.35 4.70
N ILE A 69 2.24 -2.09 4.04
CA ILE A 69 3.46 -1.52 3.46
C ILE A 69 3.22 -0.97 2.06
N GLY A 70 2.37 -1.67 1.30
CA GLY A 70 2.00 -1.28 -0.06
C GLY A 70 1.57 -2.47 -0.91
N ASN A 71 1.44 -2.22 -2.21
CA ASN A 71 1.22 -3.24 -3.22
C ASN A 71 2.27 -3.15 -4.32
N ILE A 72 2.70 -4.31 -4.82
CA ILE A 72 3.59 -4.42 -5.98
C ILE A 72 2.79 -4.97 -7.15
N LYS A 73 2.97 -4.36 -8.32
CA LYS A 73 2.37 -4.79 -9.59
C LYS A 73 3.51 -5.21 -10.51
N ILE A 74 3.57 -6.49 -10.87
CA ILE A 74 4.68 -7.04 -11.67
C ILE A 74 4.29 -7.13 -13.16
N GLY A 75 3.02 -7.40 -13.45
CA GLY A 75 2.52 -7.58 -14.82
C GLY A 75 1.56 -8.78 -14.92
N SER A 76 0.96 -9.01 -16.10
CA SER A 76 0.03 -10.14 -16.35
C SER A 76 -1.16 -10.24 -15.37
N GLY A 77 -1.53 -9.10 -14.77
CA GLY A 77 -2.56 -9.02 -13.75
C GLY A 77 -2.14 -9.50 -12.36
N LEU A 78 -0.87 -9.83 -12.10
CA LEU A 78 -0.39 -10.21 -10.77
C LEU A 78 -0.12 -8.98 -9.92
N VAL A 79 -0.77 -8.95 -8.76
CA VAL A 79 -0.62 -7.89 -7.77
C VAL A 79 -0.45 -8.51 -6.39
N THR A 80 0.57 -8.07 -5.66
CA THR A 80 0.91 -8.57 -4.32
C THR A 80 0.79 -7.46 -3.30
N THR A 81 0.00 -7.69 -2.26
CA THR A 81 -0.08 -6.84 -1.07
C THR A 81 0.82 -7.36 0.03
N MET A 82 1.47 -6.45 0.76
CA MET A 82 2.40 -6.79 1.83
C MET A 82 2.05 -6.06 3.14
N VAL A 83 2.12 -6.78 4.25
CA VAL A 83 1.87 -6.26 5.60
C VAL A 83 3.00 -6.63 6.56
N ARG A 84 3.21 -5.80 7.59
CA ARG A 84 4.19 -6.03 8.67
C ARG A 84 3.53 -6.05 10.03
N GLY A 85 4.11 -6.79 10.97
CA GLY A 85 3.70 -6.79 12.37
C GLY A 85 4.19 -8.04 13.11
N ASP A 86 3.54 -8.38 14.22
CA ASP A 86 3.82 -9.61 14.95
C ASP A 86 3.45 -10.85 14.14
N VAL A 87 4.20 -11.95 14.30
CA VAL A 87 3.97 -13.21 13.56
C VAL A 87 2.52 -13.70 13.68
N GLY A 88 1.91 -13.58 14.86
CA GLY A 88 0.53 -13.98 15.09
C GLY A 88 -0.47 -13.07 14.38
N ALA A 89 -0.26 -11.75 14.46
CA ALA A 89 -1.09 -10.75 13.78
C ALA A 89 -1.02 -10.91 12.25
N VAL A 90 0.19 -11.11 11.72
CA VAL A 90 0.42 -11.30 10.28
C VAL A 90 -0.25 -12.56 9.76
N LYS A 91 -0.20 -13.69 10.47
CA LYS A 91 -0.91 -14.91 10.07
C LYS A 91 -2.42 -14.70 10.01
N ALA A 92 -2.99 -14.12 11.07
CA ALA A 92 -4.42 -13.81 11.12
C ALA A 92 -4.83 -12.86 9.98
N ALA A 93 -4.02 -11.84 9.71
CA ALA A 93 -4.25 -10.90 8.62
C ALA A 93 -4.21 -11.60 7.25
N THR A 94 -3.19 -12.42 6.97
CA THR A 94 -3.07 -13.11 5.68
C THR A 94 -4.18 -14.12 5.45
N ASP A 95 -4.61 -14.85 6.48
CA ASP A 95 -5.70 -15.82 6.39
C ASP A 95 -7.04 -15.12 6.08
N ALA A 96 -7.32 -14.00 6.76
CA ALA A 96 -8.50 -13.18 6.52
C ALA A 96 -8.47 -12.54 5.12
N GLY A 97 -7.32 -11.96 4.73
CA GLY A 97 -7.10 -11.35 3.43
C GLY A 97 -7.28 -12.32 2.27
N ALA A 98 -6.71 -13.52 2.39
CA ALA A 98 -6.88 -14.57 1.38
C ALA A 98 -8.34 -15.03 1.25
N ALA A 99 -9.03 -15.23 2.38
CA ALA A 99 -10.44 -15.62 2.38
C ALA A 99 -11.36 -14.55 1.78
N ALA A 100 -11.07 -13.26 2.00
CA ALA A 100 -11.84 -12.17 1.41
C ALA A 100 -11.56 -12.04 -0.10
N ALA A 101 -10.28 -12.03 -0.49
CA ALA A 101 -9.87 -11.93 -1.88
C ALA A 101 -10.39 -13.08 -2.75
N ALA A 102 -10.44 -14.30 -2.21
CA ALA A 102 -10.98 -15.47 -2.91
C ALA A 102 -12.49 -15.38 -3.23
N LYS A 103 -13.24 -14.48 -2.57
CA LYS A 103 -14.66 -14.23 -2.89
C LYS A 103 -14.82 -13.28 -4.07
N VAL A 104 -13.85 -12.40 -4.28
CA VAL A 104 -13.91 -11.33 -5.27
C VAL A 104 -13.11 -11.69 -6.53
N GLY A 105 -12.06 -12.48 -6.40
CA GLY A 105 -11.22 -12.93 -7.51
C GLY A 105 -10.34 -14.13 -7.17
N GLU A 106 -9.21 -14.23 -7.85
CA GLU A 106 -8.28 -15.37 -7.72
C GLU A 106 -7.12 -15.00 -6.79
N VAL A 107 -6.94 -15.78 -5.73
CA VAL A 107 -5.72 -15.75 -4.90
C VAL A 107 -4.71 -16.71 -5.51
N VAL A 108 -3.53 -16.18 -5.83
CA VAL A 108 -2.45 -16.96 -6.48
C VAL A 108 -1.53 -17.54 -5.41
N SER A 109 -1.12 -16.73 -4.45
CA SER A 109 -0.22 -17.16 -3.39
C SER A 109 -0.46 -16.40 -2.08
N VAL A 110 -0.19 -17.07 -0.96
CA VAL A 110 -0.25 -16.50 0.39
C VAL A 110 0.99 -16.99 1.12
N HIS A 111 1.73 -16.07 1.74
CA HIS A 111 2.95 -16.44 2.45
C HIS A 111 3.22 -15.54 3.65
N VAL A 112 3.78 -16.15 4.70
CA VAL A 112 4.20 -15.45 5.91
C VAL A 112 5.64 -15.81 6.20
N ILE A 113 6.48 -14.78 6.36
CA ILE A 113 7.87 -14.89 6.78
C ILE A 113 7.96 -14.32 8.21
N PRO A 114 8.03 -15.17 9.25
CA PRO A 114 8.02 -14.72 10.64
C PRO A 114 9.19 -13.81 11.02
N ARG A 115 10.35 -14.00 10.37
CA ARG A 115 11.57 -13.26 10.65
C ARG A 115 12.38 -13.13 9.36
N PRO A 116 12.09 -12.14 8.51
CA PRO A 116 12.87 -11.93 7.31
C PRO A 116 14.32 -11.55 7.68
N HIS A 117 15.26 -12.03 6.87
CA HIS A 117 16.68 -11.70 7.04
C HIS A 117 16.91 -10.23 6.69
N THR A 118 17.87 -9.58 7.35
CA THR A 118 18.15 -8.14 7.14
C THR A 118 18.52 -7.80 5.71
N GLU A 119 19.19 -8.70 4.99
CA GLU A 119 19.51 -8.53 3.56
C GLU A 119 18.26 -8.51 2.67
N VAL A 120 17.17 -9.14 3.09
CA VAL A 120 15.89 -9.14 2.34
C VAL A 120 15.18 -7.79 2.50
N GLU A 121 15.42 -7.05 3.58
CA GLU A 121 14.74 -5.76 3.79
C GLU A 121 15.08 -4.72 2.72
N GLY A 122 16.25 -4.83 2.09
CA GLY A 122 16.64 -3.97 0.98
C GLY A 122 15.85 -4.18 -0.32
N ILE A 123 15.23 -5.36 -0.50
CA ILE A 123 14.41 -5.66 -1.69
C ILE A 123 12.91 -5.49 -1.43
N LEU A 124 12.52 -5.42 -0.16
CA LEU A 124 11.13 -5.19 0.21
C LEU A 124 10.79 -3.71 -0.01
N PRO A 125 9.55 -3.40 -0.42
CA PRO A 125 9.11 -2.03 -0.48
C PRO A 125 9.24 -1.43 0.93
N GLN A 126 10.01 -0.36 1.04
CA GLN A 126 10.03 0.45 2.25
C GLN A 126 8.76 1.30 2.20
N GLY A 127 7.99 1.32 3.29
CA GLY A 127 6.63 1.87 3.33
C GLY A 127 6.51 3.18 2.56
N LEU A 128 5.43 3.32 1.78
CA LEU A 128 5.20 4.48 0.92
C LEU A 128 5.54 5.78 1.65
N GLU A 129 6.52 6.54 1.12
CA GLU A 129 6.51 7.98 1.28
C GLU A 129 5.10 8.45 0.91
N SER A 130 4.43 9.10 1.87
CA SER A 130 3.09 9.62 1.68
C SER A 130 3.09 10.45 0.40
N VAL A 131 2.19 10.11 -0.53
CA VAL A 131 1.88 10.91 -1.70
C VAL A 131 1.58 12.33 -1.18
N LYS A 132 2.54 13.24 -1.35
CA LYS A 132 2.39 14.67 -1.10
C LYS A 132 1.73 15.33 -2.28
#